data_AF-A0A377D7G2-F1
#
_entry.id   AF-A0A377D7G2-F1
#
_cell.length_a   1.000
_cell.length_b   1.000
_cell.length_c   1.000
_cell.angle_alpha   90.00
_cell.angle_beta   90.00
_cell.angle_gamma   90.00
#
_symmetry.space_group_name_H-M   'P 1'
#
loop_
_entity.id
_entity.type
_entity.pdbx_description
1 polymer ?
#
loop_
_entity_poly.entity_id
_entity_poly.type
_entity_poly.pdbx_seq_one_letter_code
_entity_poly.pdbx_strand_id
1 'polypeptide(L)'
;MTPGIVQILPMLFLLTQLDFSEETSDLVEMLMLLALTAAIVTIGILPGAIHLNERRNGDKFTGFIVVLICIPVVITVFSMWYRPIPNMIINMVMSLSGISDWRTHQYYIENKTHSHSMFNGLIWNTRHYTEIPERFFITGVSTFTLGDIKLVCPTEITEARKESLKFTINDINEYEQKGKQLKAVAMKCIPFNKNDIHTWDSPLSEPIYYEKVKQTIDNSMLKILHTLK
;
A
#
# COMPACT_ATOMS: atom_id res chain seq x y z
N MET A 1 -35.14 -7.62 -2.31
CA MET A 1 -33.83 -8.18 -1.91
C MET A 1 -32.62 -7.35 -2.39
N THR A 2 -32.80 -6.34 -3.24
CA THR A 2 -31.71 -5.56 -3.84
C THR A 2 -31.12 -4.37 -3.05
N PRO A 3 -31.76 -3.74 -2.04
CA PRO A 3 -31.13 -2.60 -1.35
C PRO A 3 -30.08 -3.00 -0.30
N GLY A 4 -30.25 -4.14 0.37
CA GLY A 4 -29.31 -4.58 1.43
C GLY A 4 -27.93 -4.94 0.89
N ILE A 5 -27.86 -5.61 -0.27
CA ILE A 5 -26.58 -6.03 -0.88
C ILE A 5 -25.73 -4.81 -1.27
N VAL A 6 -26.37 -3.72 -1.70
CA VAL A 6 -25.69 -2.46 -2.08
C VAL A 6 -25.08 -1.76 -0.87
N GLN A 7 -25.62 -1.96 0.35
CA GLN A 7 -25.08 -1.39 1.59
C GLN A 7 -24.06 -2.30 2.30
N ILE A 8 -24.13 -3.62 2.04
CA ILE A 8 -23.20 -4.60 2.64
C ILE A 8 -21.79 -4.43 2.07
N LEU A 9 -21.65 -4.16 0.76
CA LEU A 9 -20.34 -4.07 0.10
C LEU A 9 -19.46 -2.91 0.63
N PRO A 10 -19.97 -1.67 0.78
CA PRO A 10 -19.21 -0.58 1.38
C PRO A 10 -18.84 -0.84 2.85
N MET A 11 -19.72 -1.51 3.60
CA MET A 11 -19.45 -1.85 4.99
C MET A 11 -18.33 -2.88 5.14
N LEU A 12 -18.35 -3.96 4.35
CA LEU A 12 -17.27 -4.94 4.35
C LEU A 12 -15.93 -4.28 4.03
N PHE A 13 -15.93 -3.40 3.04
CA PHE A 13 -14.72 -2.66 2.69
C PHE A 13 -14.23 -1.80 3.87
N LEU A 14 -15.10 -0.99 4.47
CA LEU A 14 -14.73 -0.12 5.59
C LEU A 14 -14.22 -0.92 6.79
N LEU A 15 -14.91 -1.99 7.18
CA LEU A 15 -14.53 -2.83 8.32
C LEU A 15 -13.11 -3.39 8.20
N THR A 16 -12.67 -3.77 6.99
CA THR A 16 -11.29 -4.25 6.78
C THR A 16 -10.21 -3.19 6.94
N GLN A 17 -10.59 -1.91 6.94
CA GLN A 17 -9.69 -0.76 7.12
C GLN A 17 -9.84 -0.12 8.50
N LEU A 18 -10.73 -0.59 9.37
CA LEU A 18 -10.88 -0.06 10.72
C LEU A 18 -9.93 -0.78 11.67
N ASP A 19 -9.29 0.01 12.51
CA ASP A 19 -8.46 -0.47 13.62
C ASP A 19 -8.91 0.23 14.89
N PHE A 20 -8.72 -0.43 16.01
CA PHE A 20 -8.93 0.14 17.33
C PHE A 20 -7.60 0.11 18.08
N SER A 21 -7.30 1.19 18.78
CA SER A 21 -6.12 1.23 19.65
C SER A 21 -6.16 0.11 20.70
N GLU A 22 -5.00 -0.47 21.04
CA GLU A 22 -4.89 -1.61 21.96
C GLU A 22 -5.47 -1.34 23.37
N GLU A 23 -5.64 -0.07 23.74
CA GLU A 23 -6.17 0.34 25.04
C GLU A 23 -7.70 0.45 25.11
N THR A 24 -8.44 0.25 24.00
CA THR A 24 -9.91 0.30 24.06
C THR A 24 -10.54 -0.96 24.60
N SER A 25 -11.57 -0.77 25.44
CA SER A 25 -12.43 -1.87 25.89
C SER A 25 -13.37 -2.32 24.77
N ASP A 26 -13.60 -3.63 24.66
CA ASP A 26 -14.48 -4.28 23.67
C ASP A 26 -15.87 -3.64 23.57
N LEU A 27 -16.46 -3.21 24.70
CA LEU A 27 -17.78 -2.58 24.71
C LEU A 27 -17.81 -1.25 23.95
N VAL A 28 -16.75 -0.45 24.07
CA VAL A 28 -16.63 0.85 23.39
C VAL A 28 -16.44 0.64 21.90
N GLU A 29 -15.61 -0.35 21.51
CA GLU A 29 -15.42 -0.73 20.11
C GLU A 29 -16.74 -1.17 19.46
N MET A 30 -17.50 -2.03 20.14
CA MET A 30 -18.78 -2.52 19.62
C MET A 30 -19.79 -1.39 19.46
N LEU A 31 -19.82 -0.43 20.40
CA LEU A 31 -20.72 0.72 20.35
C LEU A 31 -20.34 1.70 19.22
N MET A 32 -19.04 1.93 19.00
CA MET A 32 -18.55 2.75 17.89
C MET A 32 -18.87 2.11 16.53
N LEU A 33 -18.72 0.78 16.40
CA LEU A 33 -19.13 0.05 15.21
C LEU A 33 -20.64 0.16 14.96
N LEU A 34 -21.46 -0.03 15.99
CA LEU A 34 -22.92 0.13 15.87
C LEU A 34 -23.32 1.55 15.44
N ALA A 35 -22.70 2.58 16.01
CA ALA A 35 -22.95 3.96 15.61
C ALA A 35 -22.55 4.22 14.14
N LEU A 36 -21.38 3.73 13.72
CA LEU A 36 -20.90 3.88 12.34
C LEU A 36 -21.80 3.16 11.33
N THR A 37 -22.21 1.93 11.62
CA THR A 37 -23.12 1.16 10.76
C THR A 37 -24.48 1.85 10.62
N ALA A 38 -25.06 2.37 11.71
CA ALA A 38 -26.30 3.13 11.67
C ALA A 38 -26.18 4.42 10.83
N ALA A 39 -25.05 5.14 10.95
CA ALA A 39 -24.78 6.33 10.14
C ALA A 39 -24.69 6.00 8.64
N ILE A 40 -24.01 4.91 8.26
CA ILE A 40 -23.88 4.48 6.86
C ILE A 40 -25.24 4.09 6.28
N VAL A 41 -26.04 3.33 7.03
CA VAL A 41 -27.38 2.90 6.58
C VAL A 41 -28.30 4.09 6.36
N THR A 42 -28.33 5.04 7.31
CA THR A 42 -29.16 6.24 7.20
C THR A 42 -28.77 7.11 6.00
N ILE A 43 -27.47 7.31 5.80
CA ILE A 43 -26.93 8.05 4.65
C ILE A 43 -27.21 7.33 3.33
N GLY A 44 -27.10 6.00 3.29
CA GLY A 44 -27.34 5.22 2.07
C GLY A 44 -28.79 5.22 1.61
N ILE A 45 -29.75 5.38 2.53
CA ILE A 45 -31.19 5.44 2.20
C ILE A 45 -31.61 6.83 1.69
N LEU A 46 -30.92 7.90 2.12
CA LEU A 46 -31.29 9.29 1.85
C LEU A 46 -31.45 9.62 0.35
N PRO A 47 -30.51 9.26 -0.56
CA PRO A 47 -30.65 9.56 -1.99
C PRO A 47 -31.83 8.83 -2.63
N GLY A 48 -32.08 7.59 -2.18
CA GLY A 48 -33.22 6.79 -2.65
C GLY A 48 -34.57 7.37 -2.22
N ALA A 49 -34.66 7.85 -0.97
CA ALA A 49 -35.85 8.51 -0.46
C ALA A 49 -36.16 9.81 -1.23
N ILE A 50 -35.13 10.64 -1.48
CA ILE A 50 -35.27 11.88 -2.23
C ILE A 50 -35.69 11.59 -3.68
N HIS A 51 -35.06 10.62 -4.34
CA HIS A 51 -35.41 10.24 -5.72
C HIS A 51 -36.85 9.74 -5.85
N LEU A 52 -37.32 8.92 -4.91
CA LEU A 52 -38.70 8.42 -4.91
C LEU A 52 -39.71 9.55 -4.67
N ASN A 53 -39.38 10.52 -3.81
CA ASN A 53 -40.23 11.67 -3.54
C ASN A 53 -40.35 12.58 -4.77
N GLU A 54 -39.24 12.90 -5.42
CA GLU A 54 -39.22 13.80 -6.58
C GLU A 54 -39.92 13.17 -7.80
N ARG A 55 -39.75 11.85 -7.98
CA ARG A 55 -40.47 11.08 -9.01
C ARG A 55 -41.99 11.12 -8.80
N ARG A 56 -42.46 11.16 -7.54
CA ARG A 56 -43.88 11.27 -7.19
C ARG A 56 -44.44 12.66 -7.50
N ASN A 57 -43.63 13.70 -7.40
CA ASN A 57 -43.99 15.08 -7.75
C ASN A 57 -43.90 15.38 -9.26
N GLY A 58 -43.49 14.41 -10.08
CA GLY A 58 -43.50 14.51 -11.55
C GLY A 58 -42.20 15.05 -12.16
N ASP A 59 -41.24 15.50 -11.37
CA ASP A 59 -39.96 16.04 -11.85
C ASP A 59 -38.85 14.99 -11.84
N LYS A 60 -38.73 14.28 -12.97
CA LYS A 60 -37.73 13.21 -13.14
C LYS A 60 -36.30 13.76 -13.29
N PHE A 61 -36.14 14.98 -13.78
CA PHE A 61 -34.82 15.57 -14.05
C PHE A 61 -34.19 16.13 -12.78
N THR A 62 -34.97 16.85 -11.96
CA THR A 62 -34.51 17.36 -10.67
C THR A 62 -34.13 16.22 -9.72
N GLY A 63 -34.90 15.13 -9.70
CA GLY A 63 -34.58 13.95 -8.90
C GLY A 63 -33.27 13.26 -9.28
N PHE A 64 -32.85 13.32 -10.55
CA PHE A 64 -31.56 12.77 -10.99
C PHE A 64 -30.39 13.70 -10.67
N ILE A 65 -30.57 15.01 -10.88
CA ILE A 65 -29.57 16.04 -10.55
C ILE A 65 -29.29 16.05 -9.04
N VAL A 66 -30.33 15.96 -8.21
CA VAL A 66 -30.18 15.94 -6.75
C VAL A 66 -29.38 14.71 -6.29
N VAL A 67 -29.63 13.52 -6.86
CA VAL A 67 -28.84 12.32 -6.52
C VAL A 67 -27.37 12.47 -6.94
N LEU A 68 -27.12 12.99 -8.14
CA LEU A 68 -25.76 13.23 -8.64
C LEU A 68 -24.96 14.23 -7.78
N ILE A 69 -25.63 15.22 -7.19
CA ILE A 69 -24.98 16.21 -6.31
C ILE A 69 -24.87 15.68 -4.87
N CYS A 70 -25.88 14.96 -4.37
CA CYS A 70 -25.87 14.43 -3.01
C CYS A 70 -24.72 13.45 -2.77
N ILE A 71 -24.39 12.59 -3.73
CA ILE A 71 -23.30 11.61 -3.58
C ILE A 71 -21.93 12.27 -3.30
N PRO A 72 -21.41 13.19 -4.14
CA PRO A 72 -20.13 13.83 -3.88
C PRO A 72 -20.18 14.72 -2.63
N VAL A 73 -21.31 15.37 -2.32
CA VAL A 73 -21.46 16.17 -1.09
C VAL A 73 -21.35 15.28 0.15
N VAL A 74 -22.06 14.15 0.17
CA VAL A 74 -21.97 13.17 1.27
C VAL A 74 -20.55 12.65 1.41
N ILE A 75 -19.89 12.25 0.31
CA ILE A 75 -18.50 11.80 0.35
C ILE A 75 -17.58 12.89 0.91
N THR A 76 -17.75 14.15 0.49
CA THR A 76 -16.93 15.27 0.96
C THR A 76 -17.11 15.50 2.46
N VAL A 77 -18.36 15.48 2.95
CA VAL A 77 -18.66 15.62 4.39
C VAL A 77 -18.11 14.44 5.18
N PHE A 78 -18.29 13.22 4.68
CA PHE A 78 -17.77 12.01 5.34
C PHE A 78 -16.24 11.98 5.35
N SER A 79 -15.58 12.53 4.32
CA SER A 79 -14.12 12.64 4.25
C SER A 79 -13.55 13.62 5.27
N MET A 80 -14.32 14.62 5.71
CA MET A 80 -13.90 15.52 6.80
C MET A 80 -13.84 14.78 8.14
N TRP A 81 -14.78 13.86 8.36
CA TRP A 81 -14.83 13.04 9.58
C TRP A 81 -13.85 11.86 9.49
N TYR A 82 -13.78 11.21 8.33
CA TYR A 82 -12.99 10.01 8.07
C TYR A 82 -11.86 10.35 7.09
N ARG A 83 -10.75 10.82 7.66
CA ARG A 83 -9.50 11.20 6.95
C ARG A 83 -8.95 10.16 5.95
N PRO A 84 -9.14 8.84 6.10
CA PRO A 84 -8.63 7.86 5.14
C PRO A 84 -9.37 7.77 3.80
N ILE A 85 -10.62 8.24 3.68
CA ILE A 85 -11.40 8.12 2.42
C ILE A 85 -10.64 8.75 1.23
N PRO A 86 -10.13 10.00 1.31
CA PRO A 86 -9.35 10.59 0.23
C PRO A 86 -8.11 9.77 -0.14
N ASN A 87 -7.35 9.29 0.86
CA ASN A 87 -6.14 8.50 0.65
C ASN A 87 -6.44 7.18 -0.06
N MET A 88 -7.55 6.53 0.30
CA MET A 88 -7.98 5.30 -0.32
C MET A 88 -8.41 5.50 -1.78
N ILE A 89 -9.19 6.56 -2.07
CA ILE A 89 -9.60 6.91 -3.43
C ILE A 89 -8.37 7.16 -4.30
N ILE A 90 -7.42 7.96 -3.82
CA ILE A 90 -6.17 8.26 -4.55
C ILE A 90 -5.40 6.95 -4.83
N ASN A 91 -5.22 6.10 -3.82
CA ASN A 91 -4.52 4.82 -3.97
C ASN A 91 -5.19 3.90 -5.00
N MET A 92 -6.52 3.83 -4.99
CA MET A 92 -7.28 3.01 -5.94
C MET A 92 -7.14 3.55 -7.36
N VAL A 93 -7.27 4.87 -7.56
CA VAL A 93 -7.12 5.51 -8.88
C VAL A 93 -5.69 5.33 -9.41
N MET A 94 -4.67 5.51 -8.57
CA MET A 94 -3.27 5.29 -8.95
C MET A 94 -3.00 3.84 -9.34
N SER A 95 -3.60 2.88 -8.63
CA SER A 95 -3.44 1.47 -8.96
C SER A 95 -4.19 1.08 -10.24
N LEU A 96 -5.42 1.55 -10.42
CA LEU A 96 -6.25 1.23 -11.59
C LEU A 96 -5.68 1.83 -12.88
N SER A 97 -5.07 3.01 -12.78
CA SER A 97 -4.40 3.67 -13.92
C SER A 97 -3.02 3.08 -14.24
N GLY A 98 -2.52 2.13 -13.43
CA GLY A 98 -1.17 1.55 -13.60
C GLY A 98 -0.04 2.49 -13.19
N ILE A 99 -0.35 3.63 -12.57
CA ILE A 99 0.65 4.55 -12.00
C ILE A 99 1.35 3.91 -10.80
N SER A 100 0.63 3.11 -10.01
CA SER A 100 1.22 2.35 -8.90
C SER A 100 0.97 0.86 -9.07
N ASP A 101 2.02 0.05 -8.97
CA ASP A 101 1.93 -1.40 -8.90
C ASP A 101 2.52 -1.90 -7.58
N TRP A 102 1.64 -2.47 -6.76
CA TRP A 102 1.96 -2.91 -5.39
C TRP A 102 2.32 -4.39 -5.30
N ARG A 103 2.43 -5.06 -6.45
CA ARG A 103 2.94 -6.42 -6.51
C ARG A 103 4.46 -6.41 -6.36
N THR A 104 4.96 -7.47 -5.77
CA THR A 104 6.40 -7.71 -5.70
C THR A 104 6.88 -8.22 -7.05
N HIS A 105 7.88 -7.54 -7.59
CA HIS A 105 8.51 -7.90 -8.86
C HIS A 105 9.99 -8.17 -8.66
N GLN A 106 10.54 -8.98 -9.55
CA GLN A 106 11.98 -9.07 -9.74
C GLN A 106 12.38 -8.08 -10.83
N TYR A 107 13.46 -7.34 -10.59
CA TYR A 107 14.02 -6.38 -11.54
C TYR A 107 15.44 -6.78 -11.88
N TYR A 108 15.84 -6.59 -13.12
CA TYR A 108 17.24 -6.60 -13.50
C TYR A 108 17.73 -5.19 -13.82
N ILE A 109 18.99 -4.93 -13.47
CA ILE A 109 19.67 -3.67 -13.69
C ILE A 109 21.06 -3.99 -14.23
N GLU A 110 21.51 -3.20 -15.21
CA GLU A 110 22.85 -3.36 -15.77
C GLU A 110 23.89 -2.68 -14.87
N ASN A 111 24.98 -3.39 -14.58
CA ASN A 111 26.06 -2.91 -13.70
C ASN A 111 26.69 -1.58 -14.15
N LYS A 112 26.56 -1.23 -15.44
CA LYS A 112 27.05 0.02 -16.02
C LYS A 112 26.23 1.26 -15.61
N THR A 113 24.94 1.07 -15.32
CA THR A 113 24.03 2.18 -14.95
C THR A 113 24.03 2.41 -13.44
N HIS A 114 23.99 1.33 -12.68
CA HIS A 114 23.96 1.35 -11.22
C HIS A 114 24.87 0.25 -10.68
N SER A 115 25.54 0.52 -9.56
CA SER A 115 26.34 -0.49 -8.88
C SER A 115 25.48 -1.35 -7.97
N HIS A 116 25.65 -2.68 -8.03
CA HIS A 116 25.02 -3.61 -7.08
C HIS A 116 25.28 -3.23 -5.61
N SER A 117 26.40 -2.55 -5.31
CA SER A 117 26.74 -2.10 -3.96
C SER A 117 25.78 -1.06 -3.37
N MET A 118 24.96 -0.40 -4.20
CA MET A 118 23.90 0.52 -3.76
C MET A 118 22.72 -0.24 -3.12
N PHE A 119 22.59 -1.53 -3.40
CA PHE A 119 21.45 -2.36 -3.02
C PHE A 119 21.88 -3.38 -1.98
N ASN A 120 21.52 -3.14 -0.72
CA ASN A 120 21.78 -4.09 0.37
C ASN A 120 21.08 -5.43 0.10
N GLY A 121 21.86 -6.53 0.06
CA GLY A 121 21.35 -7.88 -0.22
C GLY A 121 20.24 -8.35 0.74
N LEU A 122 20.23 -7.90 2.00
CA LEU A 122 19.18 -8.26 2.98
C LEU A 122 17.86 -7.52 2.72
N ILE A 123 17.93 -6.28 2.24
CA ILE A 123 16.75 -5.40 2.06
C ILE A 123 16.14 -5.58 0.67
N TRP A 124 17.01 -5.66 -0.34
CA TRP A 124 16.63 -5.69 -1.75
C TRP A 124 16.72 -7.08 -2.38
N ASN A 125 17.18 -8.08 -1.62
CA ASN A 125 17.42 -9.42 -2.13
C ASN A 125 18.29 -9.39 -3.41
N THR A 126 19.40 -8.65 -3.33
CA THR A 126 20.32 -8.40 -4.44
C THR A 126 21.06 -9.68 -4.82
N ARG A 127 20.87 -10.11 -6.07
CA ARG A 127 21.34 -11.40 -6.60
C ARG A 127 22.09 -11.21 -7.92
N HIS A 128 22.95 -12.16 -8.26
CA HIS A 128 23.50 -12.30 -9.59
C HIS A 128 23.44 -13.74 -10.05
N TYR A 129 23.59 -13.91 -11.36
CA TYR A 129 23.60 -15.20 -12.02
C TYR A 129 24.86 -15.29 -12.87
N THR A 130 25.57 -16.42 -12.79
CA THR A 130 26.79 -16.67 -13.58
C THR A 130 26.52 -16.65 -15.08
N GLU A 131 25.31 -17.02 -15.49
CA GLU A 131 24.84 -16.99 -16.87
C GLU A 131 24.62 -15.56 -17.41
N ILE A 132 24.48 -14.56 -16.54
CA ILE A 132 24.16 -13.17 -16.90
C ILE A 132 25.06 -12.19 -16.11
N PRO A 133 26.38 -12.19 -16.34
CA PRO A 133 27.35 -11.51 -15.47
C PRO A 133 27.28 -9.97 -15.50
N GLU A 134 26.75 -9.37 -16.57
CA GLU A 134 26.66 -7.91 -16.71
C GLU A 134 25.46 -7.30 -15.98
N ARG A 135 24.60 -8.14 -15.38
CA ARG A 135 23.35 -7.73 -14.76
C ARG A 135 23.27 -8.27 -13.34
N PHE A 136 22.62 -7.51 -12.48
CA PHE A 136 22.21 -7.97 -11.16
C PHE A 136 20.71 -7.81 -11.02
N PHE A 137 20.15 -8.54 -10.06
CA PHE A 137 18.73 -8.63 -9.83
C PHE A 137 18.39 -8.13 -8.44
N ILE A 138 17.27 -7.42 -8.32
CA ILE A 138 16.71 -6.98 -7.04
C ILE A 138 15.23 -7.33 -6.98
N THR A 139 14.71 -7.48 -5.77
CA THR A 139 13.30 -7.64 -5.51
C THR A 139 12.74 -6.33 -4.96
N GLY A 140 11.63 -5.86 -5.53
CA GLY A 140 11.01 -4.62 -5.07
C GLY A 140 9.59 -4.41 -5.58
N VAL A 141 9.02 -3.27 -5.21
CA VAL A 141 7.64 -2.88 -5.54
C VAL A 141 7.66 -1.53 -6.26
N SER A 142 6.89 -1.40 -7.36
CA SER A 142 6.84 -0.18 -8.16
C SER A 142 5.75 0.76 -7.65
N THR A 143 6.08 1.54 -6.62
CA THR A 143 5.09 2.37 -5.91
C THR A 143 4.59 3.57 -6.73
N PHE A 144 5.38 4.04 -7.69
CA PHE A 144 5.00 5.13 -8.60
C PHE A 144 5.69 5.00 -9.95
N THR A 145 4.96 5.25 -11.03
CA THR A 145 5.45 5.27 -12.40
C THR A 145 4.74 6.37 -13.18
N LEU A 146 5.50 7.36 -13.66
CA LEU A 146 4.96 8.44 -14.47
C LEU A 146 6.05 8.97 -15.43
N GLY A 147 5.68 9.19 -16.70
CA GLY A 147 6.64 9.61 -17.71
C GLY A 147 7.77 8.58 -17.85
N ASP A 148 9.02 9.02 -17.73
CA ASP A 148 10.20 8.15 -17.81
C ASP A 148 10.74 7.71 -16.44
N ILE A 149 10.05 8.08 -15.36
CA ILE A 149 10.48 7.77 -13.99
C ILE A 149 9.65 6.61 -13.44
N LYS A 150 10.34 5.64 -12.84
CA LYS A 150 9.76 4.57 -12.03
C LYS A 150 10.40 4.60 -10.64
N LEU A 151 9.60 4.78 -9.61
CA LEU A 151 10.02 4.70 -8.21
C LEU A 151 9.86 3.25 -7.75
N VAL A 152 10.98 2.61 -7.41
CA VAL A 152 10.98 1.24 -6.87
C VAL A 152 11.39 1.29 -5.41
N CYS A 153 10.71 0.51 -4.58
CA CYS A 153 10.91 0.42 -3.14
C CYS A 153 11.26 -1.01 -2.71
N PRO A 154 11.93 -1.19 -1.56
CA PRO A 154 12.03 -2.49 -0.90
C PRO A 154 10.66 -3.06 -0.57
N THR A 155 10.56 -4.38 -0.45
CA THR A 155 9.30 -5.08 -0.15
C THR A 155 8.70 -4.71 1.22
N GLU A 156 9.51 -4.24 2.16
CA GLU A 156 9.09 -3.69 3.46
C GLU A 156 8.01 -2.60 3.33
N ILE A 157 7.96 -1.87 2.20
CA ILE A 157 6.98 -0.80 1.96
C ILE A 157 5.54 -1.33 1.96
N THR A 158 5.33 -2.59 1.58
CA THR A 158 3.98 -3.16 1.41
C THR A 158 3.25 -3.27 2.74
N GLU A 159 3.95 -3.68 3.79
CA GLU A 159 3.39 -3.76 5.14
C GLU A 159 3.15 -2.38 5.73
N ALA A 160 4.14 -1.49 5.64
CA ALA A 160 4.00 -0.11 6.11
C ALA A 160 2.84 0.62 5.41
N ARG A 161 2.62 0.34 4.11
CA ARG A 161 1.47 0.85 3.38
C ARG A 161 0.17 0.26 3.91
N LYS A 162 0.09 -1.06 4.05
CA LYS A 162 -1.13 -1.74 4.54
C LYS A 162 -1.56 -1.16 5.88
N GLU A 163 -0.62 -0.96 6.80
CA GLU A 163 -0.90 -0.34 8.10
C GLU A 163 -1.31 1.14 7.98
N SER A 164 -0.68 1.91 7.10
CA SER A 164 -1.06 3.32 6.87
C SER A 164 -2.47 3.52 6.29
N LEU A 165 -3.04 2.48 5.65
CA LEU A 165 -4.39 2.53 5.10
C LEU A 165 -5.46 2.26 6.17
N LYS A 166 -5.07 1.63 7.29
CA LYS A 166 -5.97 1.40 8.41
C LYS A 166 -6.21 2.69 9.18
N PHE A 167 -7.44 2.85 9.64
CA PHE A 167 -7.88 3.99 10.42
C PHE A 167 -8.12 3.60 11.86
N THR A 168 -7.29 4.13 12.76
CA THR A 168 -7.50 4.03 14.18
C THR A 168 -8.59 5.03 14.60
N ILE A 169 -9.82 4.56 14.83
CA ILE A 169 -11.00 5.43 15.04
C ILE A 169 -10.90 6.26 16.31
N ASN A 170 -10.30 5.67 17.34
CA ASN A 170 -10.21 6.18 18.71
C ASN A 170 -8.91 6.93 19.00
N ASP A 171 -7.90 6.86 18.13
CA ASP A 171 -6.61 7.55 18.28
C ASP A 171 -6.09 8.09 16.94
N ILE A 172 -6.25 9.40 16.74
CA ILE A 172 -5.77 10.11 15.55
C ILE A 172 -4.23 10.17 15.51
N ASN A 173 -3.56 10.21 16.66
CA ASN A 173 -2.08 10.27 16.70
C ASN A 173 -1.48 8.95 16.24
N GLU A 174 -2.07 7.83 16.64
CA GLU A 174 -1.68 6.49 16.18
C GLU A 174 -1.83 6.37 14.66
N TYR A 175 -2.96 6.84 14.11
CA TYR A 175 -3.17 6.92 12.66
C TYR A 175 -2.10 7.78 11.96
N GLU A 176 -1.79 8.97 12.50
CA GLU A 176 -0.74 9.83 11.93
C GLU A 176 0.66 9.21 12.03
N GLN A 177 0.93 8.43 13.07
CA GLN A 177 2.18 7.69 13.24
C GLN A 177 2.35 6.59 12.17
N LYS A 178 1.29 5.83 11.86
CA LYS A 178 1.30 4.85 10.76
C LYS A 178 1.67 5.53 9.42
N GLY A 179 1.16 6.73 9.17
CA GLY A 179 1.55 7.55 8.02
C GLY A 179 3.03 8.01 8.02
N LYS A 180 3.56 8.39 9.19
CA LYS A 180 4.99 8.74 9.34
C LYS A 180 5.91 7.55 9.11
N GLN A 181 5.52 6.36 9.58
CA GLN A 181 6.26 5.12 9.34
C GLN A 181 6.31 4.77 7.86
N LEU A 182 5.18 4.86 7.14
CA LEU A 182 5.17 4.71 5.68
C LEU A 182 6.15 5.68 5.00
N LYS A 183 6.13 6.96 5.40
CA LYS A 183 7.05 7.97 4.85
C LYS A 183 8.51 7.60 5.12
N ALA A 184 8.83 7.10 6.31
CA ALA A 184 10.19 6.70 6.67
C ALA A 184 10.68 5.50 5.83
N VAL A 185 9.84 4.48 5.61
CA VAL A 185 10.18 3.35 4.74
C VAL A 185 10.28 3.81 3.27
N ALA A 186 9.43 4.74 2.84
CA ALA A 186 9.46 5.31 1.49
C ALA A 186 10.75 6.10 1.18
N MET A 187 11.48 6.58 2.19
CA MET A 187 12.79 7.21 1.98
C MET A 187 13.85 6.23 1.45
N LYS A 188 13.64 4.92 1.60
CA LYS A 188 14.52 3.88 1.03
C LYS A 188 14.26 3.63 -0.45
N CYS A 189 13.20 4.20 -1.03
CA CYS A 189 12.86 4.01 -2.42
C CYS A 189 13.83 4.76 -3.34
N ILE A 190 14.08 4.19 -4.52
CA ILE A 190 15.03 4.73 -5.48
C ILE A 190 14.28 5.08 -6.77
N PRO A 191 14.42 6.32 -7.28
CA PRO A 191 13.90 6.67 -8.59
C PRO A 191 14.82 6.13 -9.67
N PHE A 192 14.24 5.45 -10.66
CA PHE A 192 14.93 4.95 -11.83
C PHE A 192 14.38 5.59 -13.09
N ASN A 193 15.25 5.74 -14.10
CA ASN A 193 14.77 5.87 -15.46
C ASN A 193 14.20 4.50 -15.91
N LYS A 194 13.06 4.48 -16.60
CA LYS A 194 12.42 3.26 -17.10
C LYS A 194 13.32 2.41 -18.01
N ASN A 195 14.31 3.03 -18.66
CA ASN A 195 15.26 2.32 -19.52
C ASN A 195 16.40 1.66 -18.74
N ASP A 196 16.59 2.00 -17.46
CA ASP A 196 17.68 1.48 -16.63
C ASP A 196 17.24 0.31 -15.75
N ILE A 197 15.92 0.08 -15.62
CA ILE A 197 15.35 -0.97 -14.78
C ILE A 197 14.22 -1.70 -15.49
N HIS A 198 14.31 -3.03 -15.53
CA HIS A 198 13.37 -3.86 -16.26
C HIS A 198 12.84 -4.98 -15.40
N THR A 199 11.52 -5.22 -15.49
CA THR A 199 10.84 -6.29 -14.76
C THR A 199 11.15 -7.65 -15.40
N TRP A 200 11.46 -8.65 -14.60
CA TRP A 200 11.74 -10.03 -15.01
C TRP A 200 11.12 -11.02 -14.01
N ASP A 201 9.83 -11.31 -14.14
CA ASP A 201 9.14 -12.22 -13.21
C ASP A 201 9.19 -13.70 -13.64
N SER A 202 9.97 -14.01 -14.68
CA SER A 202 10.15 -15.40 -15.12
C SER A 202 11.09 -16.16 -14.17
N PRO A 203 10.83 -17.46 -13.92
CA PRO A 203 11.68 -18.26 -13.05
C PRO A 203 13.09 -18.34 -13.63
N LEU A 204 14.08 -18.00 -12.80
CA LEU A 204 15.50 -18.12 -13.10
C LEU A 204 16.07 -19.34 -12.35
N SER A 205 17.24 -19.82 -12.78
CA SER A 205 18.03 -20.86 -12.09
C SER A 205 18.40 -20.42 -10.66
N GLU A 206 19.13 -21.24 -9.88
CA GLU A 206 19.46 -20.88 -8.50
C GLU A 206 20.40 -19.64 -8.42
N PRO A 207 20.02 -18.57 -7.70
CA PRO A 207 20.82 -17.34 -7.62
C PRO A 207 22.01 -17.43 -6.68
N ILE A 208 23.03 -16.60 -6.94
CA ILE A 208 24.10 -16.30 -5.99
C ILE A 208 23.80 -14.94 -5.32
N TYR A 209 23.83 -14.89 -3.99
CA TYR A 209 23.49 -13.70 -3.20
C TYR A 209 24.73 -12.82 -2.95
N TYR A 210 24.59 -11.50 -3.08
CA TYR A 210 25.65 -10.55 -2.66
C TYR A 210 25.57 -10.32 -1.15
N GLU A 211 26.14 -11.22 -0.36
CA GLU A 211 26.35 -10.95 1.05
C GLU A 211 27.68 -10.20 1.24
N LYS A 212 27.67 -9.06 1.94
CA LYS A 212 28.91 -8.52 2.49
C LYS A 212 29.34 -9.47 3.59
N VAL A 213 30.14 -10.48 3.25
CA VAL A 213 30.88 -11.25 4.24
C VAL A 213 31.77 -10.24 4.96
N LYS A 214 31.35 -9.80 6.14
CA LYS A 214 32.27 -9.27 7.12
C LYS A 214 33.20 -10.46 7.39
N GLN A 215 34.39 -10.45 6.80
CA GLN A 215 35.44 -11.39 7.18
C GLN A 215 35.78 -11.11 8.63
N THR A 216 34.98 -11.67 9.54
CA THR A 216 35.48 -12.02 10.85
C THR A 216 36.44 -13.14 10.56
N ILE A 217 37.72 -12.79 10.38
CA ILE A 217 38.81 -13.76 10.39
C ILE A 217 38.69 -14.43 11.75
N ASP A 218 38.06 -15.59 11.78
CA ASP A 218 38.06 -16.42 12.97
C ASP A 218 39.51 -16.89 13.13
N ASN A 219 40.20 -16.28 14.10
CA ASN A 219 41.59 -16.55 14.45
C ASN A 219 41.81 -18.00 14.93
N SER A 220 40.80 -18.88 14.83
CA SER A 220 40.87 -20.31 15.09
C SER A 220 41.82 -21.03 14.12
N MET A 221 41.82 -20.70 12.82
CA MET A 221 42.76 -21.30 11.86
C MET A 221 44.21 -20.83 12.06
N LEU A 222 44.41 -19.58 12.47
CA LEU A 222 45.73 -19.02 12.80
C LEU A 222 46.30 -19.61 14.09
N LYS A 223 45.45 -19.98 15.06
CA LYS A 223 45.87 -20.71 16.26
C LYS A 223 46.35 -22.13 15.97
N ILE A 224 45.72 -22.84 15.04
CA ILE A 224 46.10 -24.22 14.70
C ILE A 224 47.48 -24.28 14.03
N LEU A 225 47.82 -23.28 13.20
CA LEU A 225 49.15 -23.19 12.58
C LEU A 225 50.27 -22.88 13.59
N HIS A 226 49.98 -22.17 14.68
CA HIS A 226 50.96 -21.88 15.73
C HIS A 226 51.19 -23.05 16.71
N THR A 227 50.29 -24.03 16.75
CA THR A 227 50.44 -25.26 17.55
C THR A 227 51.19 -26.40 16.83
N LEU A 228 51.57 -26.22 15.57
CA LEU A 228 52.31 -27.21 14.76
C LEU A 228 53.79 -26.83 14.55
N LYS A 229 54.40 -26.08 15.47
CA LYS A 229 55.85 -25.84 15.50
C LYS A 229 56.47 -26.34 16.80
#